data_AF-A0A519CF50-F1
#
_entry.id   AF-A0A519CF50-F1
#
_cell.length_a   1.000
_cell.length_b   1.000
_cell.length_c   1.000
_cell.angle_alpha   90.00
_cell.angle_beta   90.00
_cell.angle_gamma   90.00
#
_symmetry.space_group_name_H-M   'P 1'
#
loop_
_entity.id
_entity.type
_entity.pdbx_description
1 polymer ?
#
loop_
_entity_poly.entity_id
_entity_poly.type
_entity_poly.pdbx_seq_one_letter_code
_entity_poly.pdbx_strand_id
1 'polypeptide(L)'
;MFEIFKPCLNCKSFVLKPKTDLKLNLDNIRNVIKENGFIIKVYTGSLLSVFKECKINIYSSGKVVAITKNHELIKNIKTELSSILYPYIQSD
;
A
#
# COMPACT_ATOMS: atom_id res chain seq x y z
N MET A 1 -3.49 6.75 8.85
CA MET A 1 -4.14 5.68 8.08
C MET A 1 -3.64 4.29 8.50
N PHE A 2 -2.34 3.99 8.38
CA PHE A 2 -1.82 2.64 8.64
C PHE A 2 -0.98 2.47 9.91
N GLU A 3 -0.92 1.24 10.39
CA GLU A 3 0.09 0.71 11.31
C GLU A 3 1.07 -0.19 10.56
N ILE A 4 2.35 -0.17 10.97
CA ILE A 4 3.38 -1.02 10.38
C ILE A 4 3.47 -2.29 11.22
N PHE A 5 3.30 -3.44 10.57
CA PHE A 5 3.45 -4.75 11.17
C PHE A 5 4.54 -5.53 10.46
N LYS A 6 5.44 -6.16 11.23
CA LYS A 6 6.44 -7.07 10.69
C LYS A 6 5.95 -8.51 10.92
N PRO A 7 5.62 -9.28 9.85
CA PRO A 7 4.94 -10.56 10.00
C PRO A 7 5.78 -11.66 10.64
N CYS A 8 7.10 -11.56 10.57
CA CYS A 8 8.02 -12.41 11.32
C CYS A 8 9.40 -11.75 11.46
N LEU A 9 10.21 -12.17 12.43
CA LEU A 9 11.53 -11.59 12.70
C LEU A 9 12.46 -11.61 11.47
N ASN A 10 12.37 -12.67 10.66
CA ASN A 10 13.21 -12.89 9.47
C ASN A 10 12.54 -12.52 8.14
N CYS A 11 11.30 -12.03 8.17
CA CYS A 11 10.53 -11.72 6.98
C CYS A 11 11.18 -10.57 6.20
N LYS A 12 11.25 -10.70 4.88
CA LYS A 12 11.73 -9.65 3.96
C LYS A 12 10.62 -8.68 3.57
N SER A 13 9.63 -8.51 4.43
CA SER A 13 8.44 -7.73 4.14
C SER A 13 7.88 -7.07 5.39
N PHE A 14 7.14 -5.99 5.14
CA PHE A 14 6.31 -5.31 6.11
C PHE A 14 4.87 -5.29 5.60
N VAL A 15 3.94 -5.31 6.53
CA VAL A 15 2.51 -5.16 6.28
C VAL A 15 2.10 -3.79 6.81
N LEU A 16 1.45 -2.97 5.99
CA LEU A 16 0.73 -1.81 6.46
C LEU A 16 -0.74 -2.22 6.62
N LYS A 17 -1.23 -2.22 7.86
CA LYS A 17 -2.61 -2.54 8.18
C LYS A 17 -3.38 -1.24 8.44
N PRO A 18 -4.55 -1.02 7.83
CA PRO A 18 -5.34 0.16 8.15
C PRO A 18 -5.80 0.11 9.62
N LYS A 19 -5.87 1.27 10.28
CA LYS A 19 -6.29 1.37 11.69
C LYS A 19 -7.79 1.14 11.88
N THR A 20 -8.56 1.31 10.82
CA THR A 20 -10.00 1.09 10.76
C THR A 20 -10.30 0.18 9.58
N ASP A 21 -11.47 -0.45 9.58
CA ASP A 21 -11.92 -1.17 8.38
C ASP A 21 -12.05 -0.20 7.22
N LEU A 22 -11.64 -0.67 6.05
CA LEU A 22 -11.43 0.18 4.89
C LEU A 22 -11.65 -0.60 3.59
N LYS A 23 -12.38 0.00 2.66
CA LYS A 23 -12.52 -0.50 1.30
C LYS A 23 -11.98 0.53 0.32
N LEU A 24 -11.01 0.09 -0.49
CA LEU A 24 -10.40 0.87 -1.56
C LEU A 24 -10.99 0.48 -2.90
N ASN A 25 -11.45 1.46 -3.67
CA ASN A 25 -11.71 1.29 -5.09
C ASN A 25 -10.38 1.41 -5.86
N LEU A 26 -9.76 0.26 -6.16
CA LEU A 26 -8.45 0.21 -6.79
C LEU A 26 -8.44 0.69 -8.25
N ASP A 27 -9.59 0.67 -8.96
CA ASP A 27 -9.68 1.23 -10.31
C ASP A 27 -9.40 2.74 -10.29
N ASN A 28 -10.04 3.46 -9.36
CA ASN A 28 -9.87 4.91 -9.21
C ASN A 28 -8.45 5.27 -8.74
N ILE A 29 -7.86 4.44 -7.88
CA ILE A 29 -6.54 4.68 -7.28
C ILE A 29 -5.40 4.44 -8.27
N ARG A 30 -5.59 3.58 -9.28
CA ARG A 30 -4.54 3.16 -10.21
C ARG A 30 -3.86 4.33 -10.91
N ASN A 31 -4.64 5.31 -11.39
CA ASN A 31 -4.11 6.46 -12.12
C ASN A 31 -3.31 7.39 -11.20
N VAL A 32 -3.85 7.70 -10.02
CA VAL A 32 -3.21 8.59 -9.04
C VAL A 32 -1.91 7.99 -8.51
N ILE A 33 -1.89 6.68 -8.25
CA ILE A 33 -0.66 5.98 -7.86
C ILE A 33 0.42 6.10 -8.95
N LYS A 34 0.04 5.99 -10.23
CA LYS A 34 0.98 6.18 -11.36
C LYS A 34 1.52 7.62 -11.43
N GLU A 35 0.65 8.62 -11.23
CA GLU A 35 1.04 10.04 -11.21
C GLU A 35 2.01 10.37 -10.07
N ASN A 36 1.93 9.64 -8.96
CA ASN A 36 2.86 9.74 -7.83
C ASN A 36 4.15 8.91 -8.02
N GLY A 37 4.45 8.52 -9.26
CA GLY A 37 5.72 7.88 -9.64
C GLY A 37 5.81 6.39 -9.33
N PHE A 38 4.70 5.73 -8.97
CA PHE A 38 4.68 4.27 -8.81
C PHE A 38 4.50 3.59 -10.18
N ILE A 39 5.28 2.53 -10.41
CA ILE A 39 5.15 1.74 -11.63
C ILE A 39 4.13 0.62 -11.38
N ILE A 40 3.00 0.65 -12.09
CA ILE A 40 2.02 -0.44 -12.04
C ILE A 40 2.64 -1.71 -12.66
N LYS A 41 2.59 -2.82 -11.93
CA LYS A 41 3.07 -4.13 -12.39
C LYS A 41 1.92 -5.08 -12.72
N VAL A 42 0.92 -5.15 -11.85
CA VAL A 42 -0.25 -6.03 -12.01
C VAL A 42 -1.49 -5.35 -11.43
N TYR A 43 -2.64 -5.54 -12.08
CA TYR A 43 -3.94 -5.17 -11.56
C TYR A 43 -4.96 -6.29 -11.83
N THR A 44 -5.75 -6.66 -10.82
CA THR A 44 -6.70 -7.80 -10.88
C THR A 44 -8.09 -7.48 -10.34
N GLY A 45 -8.43 -6.20 -10.17
CA GLY A 45 -9.65 -5.80 -9.45
C GLY A 45 -9.43 -5.70 -7.94
N SER A 46 -8.99 -6.80 -7.30
CA SER A 46 -8.83 -6.90 -5.84
C SER A 46 -7.40 -6.63 -5.34
N LEU A 47 -6.41 -6.65 -6.25
CA LEU A 47 -5.00 -6.38 -5.97
C LEU A 47 -4.42 -5.44 -7.01
N LEU A 48 -3.69 -4.42 -6.52
CA LEU A 48 -2.82 -3.54 -7.30
C LEU A 48 -1.37 -3.76 -6.83
N SER A 49 -0.57 -4.42 -7.67
CA SER A 49 0.87 -4.56 -7.44
C SER A 49 1.61 -3.45 -8.15
N VAL A 50 2.44 -2.73 -7.41
CA VAL A 50 3.24 -1.62 -7.89
C VAL A 50 4.70 -1.76 -7.47
N PHE A 51 5.56 -1.00 -8.13
CA PHE A 51 6.96 -0.89 -7.77
C PHE A 51 7.32 0.58 -7.57
N LYS A 52 7.91 0.87 -6.41
CA LYS A 52 8.57 2.14 -6.10
C LYS A 52 9.63 1.85 -5.04
N GLU A 53 10.89 1.78 -5.47
CA GLU A 53 12.06 1.30 -4.71
C GLU A 53 11.98 -0.17 -4.24
N CYS A 54 10.79 -0.66 -3.89
CA CYS A 54 10.50 -2.05 -3.60
C CYS A 54 9.16 -2.46 -4.22
N LYS A 55 8.88 -3.76 -4.20
CA LYS A 55 7.57 -4.31 -4.61
C LYS A 55 6.54 -4.04 -3.51
N ILE A 56 5.39 -3.50 -3.90
CA ILE A 56 4.29 -3.16 -3.00
C ILE A 56 3.00 -3.75 -3.57
N ASN A 57 2.24 -4.45 -2.73
CA ASN A 57 0.94 -5.01 -3.06
C ASN A 57 -0.13 -4.30 -2.24
N ILE A 58 -1.07 -3.62 -2.90
CA ILE A 58 -2.21 -2.92 -2.29
C ILE A 58 -3.46 -3.74 -2.56
N TYR A 59 -4.15 -4.17 -1.50
CA TYR A 59 -5.38 -4.95 -1.60
C TYR A 59 -6.60 -4.04 -1.42
N SER A 60 -7.73 -4.41 -2.03
CA SER A 60 -8.99 -3.66 -1.89
C SER A 60 -9.47 -3.54 -0.43
N SER A 61 -9.07 -4.48 0.44
CA SER A 61 -9.23 -4.42 1.90
C SER A 61 -8.44 -3.33 2.62
N GLY A 62 -7.67 -2.50 1.89
CA GLY A 62 -6.76 -1.51 2.48
C GLY A 62 -5.45 -2.10 3.02
N LYS A 63 -5.32 -3.43 3.17
CA LYS A 63 -4.03 -4.06 3.51
C LYS A 63 -3.00 -3.73 2.44
N VAL A 64 -1.77 -3.39 2.86
CA VAL A 64 -0.63 -3.23 1.96
C VAL A 64 0.52 -4.13 2.42
N VAL A 65 1.23 -4.74 1.46
CA VAL A 65 2.43 -5.55 1.72
C VAL A 65 3.59 -4.99 0.92
N ALA A 66 4.64 -4.54 1.59
CA ALA A 66 5.87 -4.03 0.97
C ALA A 66 7.01 -5.03 1.19
N ILE A 67 7.71 -5.41 0.12
CA ILE A 67 8.79 -6.39 0.15
C ILE A 67 10.13 -5.66 0.32
N THR A 68 10.47 -5.34 1.58
CA THR A 68 11.73 -4.72 1.95
C THR A 68 12.16 -5.11 3.37
N LYS A 69 13.46 -5.00 3.65
CA LYS A 69 14.03 -5.06 5.02
C LYS A 69 14.34 -3.66 5.58
N ASN A 70 14.28 -2.62 4.75
CA ASN A 70 14.61 -1.26 5.14
C ASN A 70 13.44 -0.64 5.93
N HIS A 71 13.69 -0.39 7.22
CA HIS A 71 12.69 0.16 8.15
C HIS A 71 12.39 1.64 7.91
N GLU A 72 13.32 2.39 7.32
CA GLU A 72 13.11 3.79 6.97
C GLU A 72 12.25 3.91 5.70
N LEU A 73 12.57 3.09 4.69
CA LEU A 73 11.79 3.02 3.46
C LEU A 73 10.31 2.71 3.73
N ILE A 74 10.01 1.78 4.64
CA ILE A 74 8.62 1.46 4.96
C ILE A 74 7.89 2.61 5.67
N LYS A 75 8.59 3.45 6.45
CA LYS A 75 7.99 4.65 7.05
C LYS A 75 7.64 5.67 5.96
N ASN A 76 8.53 5.86 4.98
CA ASN A 76 8.30 6.77 3.84
C ASN A 76 7.13 6.28 2.99
N ILE A 77 7.12 4.98 2.61
CA ILE A 77 6.02 4.35 1.88
C ILE A 77 4.71 4.49 2.65
N LYS A 78 4.71 4.27 3.97
CA LYS A 78 3.52 4.45 4.81
C LYS A 78 2.98 5.87 4.73
N THR A 79 3.84 6.88 4.87
CA THR A 79 3.45 8.29 4.83
C THR A 79 2.87 8.64 3.46
N GLU A 80 3.58 8.28 2.40
CA GLU A 80 3.17 8.56 1.02
C GLU A 80 1.85 7.89 0.66
N LEU A 81 1.73 6.58 0.90
CA LEU A 81 0.49 5.85 0.64
C LEU A 81 -0.65 6.34 1.54
N SER A 82 -0.38 6.77 2.77
CA SER A 82 -1.43 7.37 3.60
C SER A 82 -1.98 8.64 2.93
N SER A 83 -1.11 9.52 2.44
CA SER A 83 -1.53 10.76 1.77
C SER A 83 -2.28 10.49 0.46
N ILE A 84 -1.80 9.56 -0.37
CA ILE A 84 -2.42 9.22 -1.64
C ILE A 84 -3.78 8.55 -1.45
N LEU A 85 -3.90 7.64 -0.48
CA LEU A 85 -5.09 6.81 -0.32
C LEU A 85 -6.16 7.46 0.56
N TYR A 86 -5.81 8.44 1.41
CA TYR A 86 -6.76 9.11 2.32
C TYR A 86 -8.02 9.67 1.63
N PRO A 87 -7.94 10.31 0.44
CA PRO A 87 -9.13 10.80 -0.27
C PRO A 87 -10.04 9.70 -0.84
N TYR A 88 -9.55 8.45 -0.92
CA TYR A 88 -10.25 7.32 -1.54
C TYR A 88 -10.78 6.32 -0.51
N ILE A 89 -10.75 6.70 0.76
CA ILE A 89 -11.36 5.94 1.84
C ILE A 89 -12.87 6.10 1.71
N GLN A 90 -13.58 5.02 1.41
CA GLN A 90 -15.01 4.98 1.62
C GLN A 90 -15.24 4.88 3.13
N SER A 91 -15.77 5.93 3.74
CA SER A 91 -16.42 5.83 5.04
C SER A 91 -17.79 5.19 4.80
N ASP A 92 -18.01 4.02 5.38
CA ASP A 92 -19.36 3.47 5.51
C ASP A 92 -20.27 4.47 6.27
#